data_AF-A0A8T4LKB8-F1
#
_entry.id   AF-A0A8T4LKB8-F1
#
_cell.length_a   1.000
_cell.length_b   1.000
_cell.length_c   1.000
_cell.angle_alpha   90.00
_cell.angle_beta   90.00
_cell.angle_gamma   90.00
#
_symmetry.space_group_name_H-M   'P 1'
#
loop_
_entity.id
_entity.type
_entity.pdbx_description
1 polymer ?
#
loop_
_entity_poly.entity_id
_entity_poly.type
_entity_poly.pdbx_seq_one_letter_code
_entity_poly.pdbx_strand_id
1 'polypeptide(L)'
;MELEEKRLVEAALFISGRALNLGELRTLTGIAALGYLQGKVSELQKEYLDRASALEIIEENGKYEMRVRNDYLPKVKQFAQEMEISKNALRTLAYISKHDGMLKSELAKRIGPQIYQDVQELVENEFITTKKAGRTAKLFVTEKFKRHFSIANQQ
;
A
#
# COMPACT_ATOMS: atom_id res chain seq x y z
N MET A 1 -28.56 2.44 -13.74
CA MET A 1 -27.40 1.60 -14.11
C MET A 1 -26.11 2.39 -13.97
N GLU A 2 -25.89 3.47 -14.74
CA GLU A 2 -24.62 4.24 -14.65
C GLU A 2 -24.28 4.79 -13.25
N LEU A 3 -25.29 5.25 -12.51
CA LEU A 3 -25.09 5.76 -11.16
C LEU A 3 -24.66 4.66 -10.17
N GLU A 4 -25.12 3.43 -10.38
CA GLU A 4 -24.79 2.28 -9.53
C GLU A 4 -23.36 1.80 -9.78
N GLU A 5 -22.95 1.78 -11.05
CA GLU A 5 -21.59 1.43 -11.46
C GLU A 5 -20.55 2.37 -10.85
N LYS A 6 -20.81 3.67 -10.90
CA LYS A 6 -19.93 4.67 -10.30
C LYS A 6 -19.85 4.53 -8.78
N ARG A 7 -20.98 4.27 -8.11
CA ARG A 7 -21.02 4.00 -6.67
C ARG A 7 -20.25 2.74 -6.28
N LEU A 8 -20.30 1.69 -7.11
CA LEU A 8 -19.49 0.48 -6.92
C LEU A 8 -17.99 0.77 -7.02
N VAL A 9 -17.57 1.56 -8.02
CA VAL A 9 -16.17 1.99 -8.15
C VAL A 9 -15.74 2.81 -6.92
N GLU A 10 -16.56 3.77 -6.49
CA GLU A 10 -16.31 4.60 -5.32
C GLU A 10 -16.14 3.74 -4.05
N ALA A 11 -17.09 2.81 -3.81
CA ALA A 11 -17.05 1.90 -2.68
C ALA A 11 -15.82 0.99 -2.71
N ALA A 12 -15.45 0.49 -3.89
CA ALA A 12 -14.27 -0.36 -4.06
C ALA A 12 -12.97 0.37 -3.72
N LEU A 13 -12.81 1.60 -4.21
CA LEU A 13 -11.63 2.42 -3.93
C LEU A 13 -11.56 2.83 -2.46
N PHE A 14 -12.72 3.08 -1.83
CA PHE A 14 -12.78 3.43 -0.41
C PHE A 14 -12.37 2.25 0.49
N ILE A 15 -12.96 1.06 0.27
CA ILE A 15 -12.75 -0.09 1.14
C ILE A 15 -11.41 -0.81 0.90
N SER A 16 -10.81 -0.66 -0.30
CA SER A 16 -9.58 -1.37 -0.64
C SER A 16 -8.38 -0.96 0.22
N GLY A 17 -8.33 0.31 0.65
CA GLY A 17 -7.16 0.89 1.33
C GLY A 17 -5.86 0.83 0.50
N ARG A 18 -5.96 0.55 -0.81
CA ARG A 18 -4.83 0.42 -1.75
C ARG A 18 -5.24 0.78 -3.17
N ALA A 19 -4.25 1.02 -4.02
CA ALA A 19 -4.47 1.23 -5.44
C ALA A 19 -5.06 -0.01 -6.14
N LEU A 20 -6.09 0.21 -6.97
CA LEU A 20 -6.78 -0.78 -7.80
C LEU A 20 -6.52 -0.49 -9.29
N ASN A 21 -6.31 -1.53 -10.10
CA ASN A 21 -6.24 -1.37 -11.56
C ASN A 21 -7.62 -1.51 -12.21
N LEU A 22 -7.75 -1.05 -13.47
CA LEU A 22 -9.02 -1.15 -14.23
C LEU A 22 -9.52 -2.59 -14.41
N GLY A 23 -8.64 -3.59 -14.42
CA GLY A 23 -9.03 -5.01 -14.51
C GLY A 23 -9.75 -5.49 -13.24
N GLU A 24 -9.30 -5.05 -12.06
CA GLU A 24 -9.96 -5.32 -10.78
C GLU A 24 -11.34 -4.64 -10.75
N LEU A 25 -11.40 -3.36 -11.11
CA LEU A 25 -12.66 -2.60 -11.16
C LEU A 25 -13.64 -3.15 -12.21
N ARG A 26 -13.14 -3.62 -13.36
CA ARG A 26 -13.94 -4.31 -14.37
C ARG A 26 -14.56 -5.59 -13.83
N THR A 27 -13.77 -6.39 -13.12
CA THR A 27 -14.24 -7.66 -12.56
C THR A 27 -15.39 -7.44 -11.57
N LEU A 28 -15.31 -6.35 -10.79
CA LEU A 28 -16.36 -5.95 -9.88
C LEU A 28 -17.61 -5.39 -10.58
N THR A 29 -17.43 -4.48 -11.53
CA THR A 29 -18.53 -3.73 -12.15
C THR A 29 -19.19 -4.45 -13.33
N GLY A 30 -18.51 -5.44 -13.93
CA GLY A 30 -18.94 -6.09 -15.17
C GLY A 30 -18.73 -5.27 -16.45
N ILE A 31 -18.13 -4.08 -16.36
CA ILE A 31 -17.96 -3.16 -17.50
C ILE A 31 -16.82 -3.62 -18.41
N ALA A 32 -17.15 -4.17 -19.58
CA ALA A 32 -16.15 -4.65 -20.53
C ALA A 32 -15.29 -3.53 -21.16
N ALA A 33 -15.89 -2.37 -21.43
CA ALA A 33 -15.23 -1.25 -22.09
C ALA A 33 -14.36 -0.44 -21.12
N LEU A 34 -13.04 -0.67 -21.14
CA LEU A 34 -12.10 -0.01 -20.21
C LEU A 34 -12.12 1.52 -20.31
N GLY A 35 -12.32 2.09 -21.50
CA GLY A 35 -12.44 3.55 -21.66
C GLY A 35 -13.67 4.14 -20.98
N TYR A 36 -14.79 3.40 -20.96
CA TYR A 36 -16.00 3.82 -20.24
C TYR A 36 -15.78 3.75 -18.73
N LEU A 37 -15.16 2.67 -18.24
CA LEU A 37 -14.81 2.51 -16.82
C LEU A 37 -13.85 3.60 -16.35
N GLN A 38 -12.83 3.92 -17.15
CA GLN A 38 -11.91 5.03 -16.88
C GLN A 38 -12.65 6.38 -16.84
N GLY A 39 -13.63 6.57 -17.74
CA GLY A 39 -14.53 7.72 -17.70
C GLY A 39 -15.27 7.83 -16.37
N LYS A 40 -15.80 6.73 -15.82
CA LYS A 40 -16.46 6.72 -14.50
C LYS A 40 -15.52 7.06 -13.34
N VAL A 41 -14.27 6.62 -13.39
CA VAL A 41 -13.26 7.04 -12.42
C VAL A 41 -12.96 8.55 -12.55
N SER A 42 -12.86 9.04 -13.78
CA SER A 42 -12.60 10.47 -14.06
C SER A 42 -13.75 11.37 -13.60
N GLU A 43 -14.99 10.92 -13.77
CA GLU A 43 -16.19 11.58 -13.21
C GLU A 43 -16.10 11.69 -11.69
N LEU A 44 -15.73 10.61 -10.98
CA LEU A 44 -15.55 10.64 -9.53
C LEU A 44 -14.41 11.59 -9.11
N GLN A 45 -13.27 11.55 -9.80
CA GLN A 45 -12.16 12.47 -9.54
C GLN A 45 -12.64 13.93 -9.61
N LYS A 46 -13.41 14.27 -10.64
CA LYS A 46 -13.98 15.60 -10.82
C LYS A 46 -15.00 15.93 -9.72
N GLU A 47 -15.90 15.03 -9.35
CA GLU A 47 -16.88 15.27 -8.29
C GLU A 47 -16.23 15.54 -6.93
N TYR A 48 -15.19 14.77 -6.59
CA TYR A 48 -14.43 14.99 -5.35
C TYR A 48 -13.64 16.30 -5.37
N LEU A 49 -13.20 16.75 -6.55
CA LEU A 49 -12.57 18.05 -6.74
C LEU A 49 -13.57 19.20 -6.62
N ASP A 50 -14.68 19.14 -7.37
CA ASP A 50 -15.68 20.21 -7.46
C ASP A 50 -16.37 20.48 -6.12
N ARG A 51 -16.57 19.43 -5.29
CA ARG A 51 -17.14 19.59 -3.93
C ARG A 51 -16.11 19.99 -2.86
N ALA A 52 -14.87 20.25 -3.24
CA ALA A 52 -13.76 20.53 -2.33
C ALA A 52 -13.61 19.48 -1.21
N SER A 53 -13.75 18.19 -1.56
CA SER A 53 -13.66 17.08 -0.60
C SER A 53 -12.28 17.01 0.05
N ALA A 54 -12.20 16.59 1.33
CA ALA A 54 -10.94 16.23 1.99
C ALA A 54 -10.32 14.91 1.46
N LEU A 55 -11.09 14.16 0.67
CA LEU A 55 -10.66 12.96 -0.04
C LEU A 55 -10.35 13.28 -1.50
N GLU A 56 -9.45 12.51 -2.10
CA GLU A 56 -9.13 12.55 -3.53
C GLU A 56 -8.98 11.14 -4.09
N ILE A 57 -9.24 10.99 -5.39
CA ILE A 57 -8.90 9.79 -6.13
C ILE A 57 -7.71 10.14 -7.04
N ILE A 58 -6.59 9.47 -6.86
CA ILE A 58 -5.39 9.69 -7.65
C ILE A 58 -5.17 8.55 -8.64
N GLU A 59 -4.51 8.86 -9.75
CA GLU A 59 -4.03 7.88 -10.72
C GLU A 59 -2.51 7.85 -10.71
N GLU A 60 -1.92 6.67 -10.48
CA GLU A 60 -0.49 6.42 -10.58
C GLU A 60 -0.24 5.09 -11.31
N ASN A 61 0.54 5.12 -12.39
CA ASN A 61 0.90 3.94 -13.18
C ASN A 61 -0.32 3.09 -13.64
N GLY A 62 -1.42 3.74 -14.03
CA GLY A 62 -2.65 3.08 -14.45
C GLY A 62 -3.42 2.38 -13.32
N LYS A 63 -3.14 2.74 -12.07
CA LYS A 63 -3.89 2.33 -10.88
C LYS A 63 -4.51 3.53 -10.20
N TYR A 64 -5.65 3.30 -9.55
CA TYR A 64 -6.45 4.31 -8.89
C TYR A 64 -6.55 4.05 -7.40
N GLU A 65 -6.38 5.08 -6.58
CA GLU A 65 -6.46 5.00 -5.12
C GLU A 65 -7.30 6.16 -4.58
N MET A 66 -8.22 5.87 -3.66
CA MET A 66 -8.89 6.90 -2.86
C MET A 66 -8.10 7.13 -1.57
N ARG A 67 -7.72 8.38 -1.32
CA ARG A 67 -6.95 8.77 -0.13
C ARG A 67 -7.38 10.11 0.44
N VAL A 68 -6.91 10.42 1.64
CA VAL A 68 -7.01 11.76 2.23
C VAL A 68 -6.01 12.68 1.51
N ARG A 69 -6.44 13.90 1.15
CA ARG A 69 -5.53 14.90 0.55
C ARG A 69 -4.38 15.24 1.49
N ASN A 70 -3.21 15.51 0.91
CA ASN A 70 -1.99 15.78 1.67
C ASN A 70 -2.11 16.93 2.68
N ASP A 71 -2.95 17.93 2.42
CA ASP A 71 -3.17 19.08 3.31
C ASP A 71 -3.84 18.70 4.64
N TYR A 72 -4.62 17.61 4.64
CA TYR A 72 -5.34 17.10 5.82
C TYR A 72 -4.64 15.92 6.47
N LEU A 73 -3.85 15.15 5.71
CA LEU A 73 -3.23 13.91 6.17
C LEU A 73 -2.43 14.08 7.49
N PRO A 74 -1.59 15.11 7.69
CA PRO A 74 -0.88 15.31 8.96
C PRO A 74 -1.79 15.51 10.18
N LYS A 75 -3.01 16.02 9.97
CA LYS A 75 -3.98 16.34 11.03
C LYS A 75 -4.83 15.14 11.43
N VAL A 76 -5.06 14.21 10.50
CA VAL A 76 -5.94 13.05 10.71
C VAL A 76 -5.19 11.73 10.81
N LYS A 77 -3.86 11.70 10.60
CA LYS A 77 -3.05 10.48 10.66
C LYS A 77 -3.21 9.67 11.95
N GLN A 78 -3.53 10.31 13.07
CA GLN A 78 -3.78 9.65 14.36
C GLN A 78 -4.99 8.70 14.34
N PHE A 79 -5.89 8.84 13.37
CA PHE A 79 -7.06 7.99 13.18
C PHE A 79 -6.85 6.90 12.12
N ALA A 80 -5.72 6.91 11.41
CA ALA A 80 -5.41 5.85 10.47
C ALA A 80 -5.22 4.55 11.28
N GLN A 81 -5.88 3.47 10.84
CA GLN A 81 -5.49 2.14 11.29
C GLN A 81 -4.08 1.90 10.74
N GLU A 82 -3.07 1.98 11.62
CA GLU A 82 -1.76 1.46 11.29
C GLU A 82 -1.97 0.01 10.82
N MET A 83 -1.47 -0.35 9.63
CA MET A 83 -1.27 -1.76 9.33
C MET A 83 -0.39 -2.27 10.48
N GLU A 84 -0.99 -2.98 11.45
CA GLU A 84 -0.33 -3.38 12.68
C GLU A 84 0.76 -4.38 12.32
N ILE A 85 1.93 -3.86 11.93
CA ILE A 85 3.14 -4.67 11.92
C ILE A 85 3.32 -5.12 13.36
N SER A 86 3.30 -6.43 13.58
CA SER A 86 3.49 -7.01 14.88
C SER A 86 4.76 -6.45 15.53
N LYS A 87 4.76 -6.31 16.86
CA LYS A 87 5.96 -5.83 17.58
C LYS A 87 7.22 -6.68 17.29
N ASN A 88 7.03 -7.94 16.89
CA ASN A 88 8.11 -8.83 16.45
C ASN A 88 8.60 -8.43 15.06
N ALA A 89 7.69 -8.30 14.09
CA ALA A 89 8.02 -7.85 12.75
C ALA A 89 8.64 -6.45 12.72
N LEU A 90 8.23 -5.51 13.59
CA LEU A 90 8.89 -4.21 13.73
C LEU A 90 10.34 -4.32 14.18
N ARG A 91 10.63 -5.20 15.16
CA ARG A 91 12.01 -5.45 15.61
C ARG A 91 12.85 -6.08 14.51
N THR A 92 12.28 -7.04 13.78
CA THR A 92 12.92 -7.68 12.63
C THR A 92 13.17 -6.67 11.51
N LEU A 93 12.22 -5.78 11.23
CA LEU A 93 12.34 -4.70 10.24
C LEU A 93 13.44 -3.70 10.61
N ALA A 94 13.50 -3.28 11.88
CA ALA A 94 14.54 -2.40 12.39
C ALA A 94 15.95 -3.04 12.30
N TYR A 95 16.01 -4.36 12.37
CA TYR A 95 17.25 -5.09 12.15
C TYR A 95 17.66 -5.10 10.68
N ILE A 96 16.71 -5.45 9.79
CA ILE A 96 16.93 -5.52 8.34
C ILE A 96 17.33 -4.14 7.79
N SER A 97 16.70 -3.06 8.26
CA SER A 97 17.01 -1.70 7.77
C SER A 97 18.45 -1.26 8.04
N LYS A 98 19.08 -1.79 9.10
CA LYS A 98 20.50 -1.56 9.41
C LYS A 98 21.44 -2.50 8.64
N HIS A 99 20.92 -3.57 8.05
CA HIS A 99 21.67 -4.63 7.37
C HIS A 99 21.06 -4.92 5.99
N ASP A 100 20.77 -3.87 5.24
CA ASP A 100 20.09 -3.97 3.95
C ASP A 100 20.89 -4.88 2.98
N GLY A 101 20.22 -5.87 2.39
CA GLY A 101 20.85 -6.88 1.53
C GLY A 101 21.41 -8.12 2.26
N MET A 102 21.15 -8.30 3.56
CA MET A 102 21.54 -9.50 4.31
C MET A 102 20.77 -10.76 3.87
N LEU A 103 21.30 -11.94 4.19
CA LEU A 103 20.63 -13.21 3.90
C LEU A 103 19.55 -13.52 4.95
N LYS A 104 18.40 -14.05 4.51
CA LYS A 104 17.33 -14.55 5.38
C LYS A 104 17.83 -15.65 6.31
N SER A 105 18.76 -16.49 5.86
CA SER A 105 19.41 -17.52 6.70
C SER A 105 20.32 -16.94 7.78
N GLU A 106 21.00 -15.82 7.53
CA GLU A 106 21.81 -15.12 8.53
C GLU A 106 20.92 -14.48 9.60
N LEU A 107 19.81 -13.88 9.17
CA LEU A 107 18.79 -13.34 10.06
C LEU A 107 18.22 -14.44 10.98
N ALA A 108 17.87 -15.60 10.42
CA ALA A 108 17.38 -16.76 11.18
C ALA A 108 18.41 -17.27 12.20
N LYS A 109 19.70 -17.32 11.83
CA LYS A 109 20.76 -17.73 12.76
C LYS A 109 20.94 -16.75 13.92
N ARG A 110 20.71 -15.45 13.69
CA ARG A 110 20.95 -14.42 14.70
C ARG A 110 19.78 -14.19 15.65
N ILE A 111 18.55 -14.21 15.14
CA ILE A 111 17.34 -13.90 15.91
C ILE A 111 16.58 -15.17 16.30
N GLY A 112 16.64 -16.22 15.47
CA GLY A 112 15.92 -17.46 15.65
C GLY A 112 14.82 -17.68 14.60
N PRO A 113 14.08 -18.80 14.69
CA PRO A 113 13.13 -19.23 13.67
C PRO A 113 11.87 -18.34 13.56
N GLN A 114 11.51 -17.56 14.58
CA GLN A 114 10.33 -16.69 14.54
C GLN A 114 10.35 -15.69 13.37
N ILE A 115 11.55 -15.33 12.88
CA ILE A 115 11.69 -14.38 11.76
C ILE A 115 11.04 -14.85 10.47
N TYR A 116 10.73 -16.14 10.30
CA TYR A 116 10.09 -16.61 9.07
C TYR A 116 8.69 -15.99 8.90
N GLN A 117 7.93 -15.90 10.00
CA GLN A 117 6.63 -15.24 10.04
C GLN A 117 6.79 -13.73 9.89
N ASP A 118 7.72 -13.14 10.65
CA ASP A 118 7.99 -11.70 10.57
C ASP A 118 8.39 -11.26 9.14
N VAL A 119 9.26 -12.02 8.47
CA VAL A 119 9.67 -11.71 7.08
C VAL A 119 8.51 -11.86 6.12
N GLN A 120 7.63 -12.85 6.32
CA GLN A 120 6.44 -13.01 5.50
C GLN A 120 5.52 -11.79 5.66
N GLU A 121 5.22 -11.42 6.90
CA GLU A 121 4.43 -10.25 7.26
C GLU A 121 5.02 -8.97 6.63
N LEU A 122 6.32 -8.73 6.78
CA LEU A 122 6.98 -7.55 6.22
C LEU A 122 6.98 -7.50 4.69
N VAL A 123 6.95 -8.64 4.01
CA VAL A 123 6.82 -8.74 2.55
C VAL A 123 5.37 -8.47 2.12
N GLU A 124 4.39 -9.07 2.81
CA GLU A 124 2.96 -8.84 2.57
C GLU A 124 2.58 -7.37 2.76
N ASN A 125 3.19 -6.73 3.75
CA ASN A 125 3.03 -5.32 4.05
C ASN A 125 3.94 -4.42 3.18
N GLU A 126 4.72 -4.98 2.24
CA GLU A 126 5.61 -4.29 1.30
C GLU A 126 6.70 -3.41 1.95
N PHE A 127 7.05 -3.63 3.21
CA PHE A 127 8.16 -2.92 3.87
C PHE A 127 9.53 -3.47 3.45
N ILE A 128 9.57 -4.75 3.06
CA ILE A 128 10.77 -5.38 2.49
C ILE A 128 10.44 -6.16 1.21
N THR A 129 11.46 -6.43 0.40
CA THR A 129 11.41 -7.35 -0.72
C THR A 129 12.47 -8.44 -0.57
N THR A 130 12.32 -9.53 -1.33
CA THR A 130 13.26 -10.65 -1.30
C THR A 130 13.82 -10.95 -2.67
N LYS A 131 15.12 -11.28 -2.74
CA LYS A 131 15.79 -11.72 -3.98
C LYS A 131 16.45 -13.07 -3.76
N LYS A 132 16.14 -14.05 -4.62
CA LYS A 132 16.70 -15.41 -4.52
C LYS A 132 18.24 -15.35 -4.54
N ALA A 133 18.86 -16.08 -3.59
CA ALA A 133 20.30 -16.20 -3.45
C ALA A 133 20.63 -17.65 -3.06
N GLY A 134 20.92 -18.48 -4.07
CA GLY A 134 21.15 -19.91 -3.88
C GLY A 134 19.95 -20.63 -3.25
N ARG A 135 20.16 -21.23 -2.09
CA ARG A 135 19.13 -21.95 -1.29
C ARG A 135 18.37 -21.02 -0.32
N THR A 136 18.64 -19.73 -0.33
CA THR A 136 17.98 -18.72 0.53
C THR A 136 17.59 -17.48 -0.28
N ALA A 137 17.30 -16.36 0.39
CA ALA A 137 17.02 -15.08 -0.23
C ALA A 137 17.76 -13.95 0.51
N LYS A 138 18.13 -12.89 -0.23
CA LYS A 138 18.50 -11.59 0.33
C LYS A 138 17.25 -10.77 0.63
N LEU A 139 17.31 -10.00 1.71
CA LEU A 139 16.22 -9.12 2.16
C LEU A 139 16.61 -7.67 1.92
N PHE A 140 15.69 -6.86 1.38
CA PHE A 140 15.93 -5.45 1.12
C PHE A 140 14.77 -4.59 1.62
N VAL A 141 15.04 -3.43 2.21
CA VAL A 141 13.99 -2.45 2.51
C VAL A 141 13.46 -1.80 1.23
N THR A 142 12.17 -1.47 1.20
CA THR A 142 11.52 -0.85 0.04
C THR A 142 11.49 0.68 0.14
N GLU A 143 11.08 1.34 -0.94
CA GLU A 143 10.76 2.77 -0.91
C GLU A 143 9.58 3.09 0.02
N LYS A 144 8.64 2.16 0.22
CA LYS A 144 7.54 2.31 1.19
C LYS A 144 8.08 2.45 2.61
N PHE A 145 9.05 1.61 2.98
CA PHE A 145 9.74 1.70 4.26
C PHE A 145 10.40 3.07 4.45
N LYS A 146 11.16 3.55 3.46
CA LYS A 146 11.81 4.87 3.55
C LYS A 146 10.79 5.99 3.73
N ARG A 147 9.71 6.01 2.94
CA ARG A 147 8.65 7.02 3.09
C ARG A 147 8.01 7.00 4.48
N HIS A 148 7.76 5.81 5.04
CA HIS A 148 7.12 5.68 6.36
C HIS A 148 8.05 6.02 7.53
N PHE A 149 9.31 5.57 7.49
CA PHE A 149 10.20 5.62 8.66
C PHE A 149 11.32 6.66 8.55
N SER A 150 11.64 7.19 7.36
CA SER A 150 12.66 8.24 7.21
C SER A 150 12.16 9.64 7.56
N ILE A 151 10.83 9.84 7.71
CA ILE A 151 10.26 11.09 8.26
C ILE A 151 10.47 11.18 9.78
N ALA A 152 10.75 10.06 10.45
CA ALA A 152 10.92 10.02 11.91
C ALA A 152 12.32 10.44 12.41
N ASN A 153 13.30 10.64 11.52
CA ASN A 153 14.69 10.99 11.90
C ASN A 153 15.04 12.48 11.68
N GLN A 154 14.04 13.35 11.56
CA GLN A 154 14.23 14.81 11.53
C GLN A 154 13.48 15.51 12.67
N GLN A 155 13.70 15.08 13.92
CA GLN A 155 13.43 15.86 15.13
C GLN A 155 14.50 15.57 16.17
#